data_AF-A0A8H7EU61-F1
#
_entry.id   AF-A0A8H7EU61-F1
#
_cell.length_a   1.000
_cell.length_b   1.000
_cell.length_c   1.000
_cell.angle_alpha   90.00
_cell.angle_beta   90.00
_cell.angle_gamma   90.00
#
_symmetry.space_group_name_H-M   'P 1'
#
loop_
_entity.id
_entity.type
_entity.pdbx_description
1 polymer ?
#
loop_
_entity_poly.entity_id
_entity_poly.type
_entity_poly.pdbx_seq_one_letter_code
_entity_poly.pdbx_strand_id
1 'polypeptide(L)'
;MEQTGNSRKCRKARDLCVSDPDFKFDFSQTQSENYVVFNVGSILETGEHIRTEDTTFNGKLPVFVHPGDYNLDGYPDLLVTTNRRVILLQSVLCTPQLCTKEAVNVARRSFSQVRKGAESLTAIKNPTQAVFFDVDEDGSLDILVLQLATASKSANRTPNFVINNYFNDAFFLKGLEPAFPNPKPYGVNYPGATFKFTVLDTSGVKHAHQVSQLSQSAYLPLQTPYCLFGLGRTNNYVEEMFAGTTRHQGVIPNSQLIFIPYQPDDVQDSSTWKLELYIQPADYVPWVLVVLIAAAIILGVVVAVLHWMEKREDEMERRKALHIINFDAL
;
A
#
# COMPACT_ATOMS: atom_id res chain seq x y z
N MET A 1 -23.83 -8.24 18.90
CA MET A 1 -24.26 -9.58 19.37
C MET A 1 -23.02 -10.28 19.88
N GLU A 2 -22.88 -10.35 21.20
CA GLU A 2 -21.73 -10.91 21.88
C GLU A 2 -21.88 -12.44 21.88
N GLN A 3 -21.08 -13.15 21.09
CA GLN A 3 -21.13 -14.61 21.05
C GLN A 3 -20.54 -15.17 22.36
N THR A 4 -21.43 -15.67 23.22
CA THR A 4 -21.14 -16.52 24.37
C THR A 4 -20.88 -17.95 23.89
N GLY A 5 -19.68 -18.17 23.35
CA GLY A 5 -19.14 -19.49 23.06
C GLY A 5 -17.73 -19.59 23.62
N ASN A 6 -17.40 -20.71 24.25
CA ASN A 6 -16.13 -21.00 24.93
C ASN A 6 -14.94 -21.14 23.93
N SER A 7 -14.63 -20.07 23.21
CA SER A 7 -13.72 -20.00 22.04
C SER A 7 -12.79 -18.76 22.12
N ARG A 8 -12.41 -18.31 23.30
CA ARG A 8 -11.49 -17.16 23.43
C ARG A 8 -10.02 -17.59 23.37
N LYS A 9 -9.52 -17.81 22.16
CA LYS A 9 -8.07 -17.72 21.86
C LYS A 9 -7.70 -16.53 20.97
N CYS A 10 -8.66 -15.67 20.60
CA CYS A 10 -8.38 -14.43 19.88
C CYS A 10 -8.17 -13.27 20.87
N ARG A 11 -7.08 -12.52 20.69
CA ARG A 11 -6.78 -11.30 21.49
C ARG A 11 -7.60 -10.12 21.01
N LYS A 12 -7.77 -9.11 21.88
CA LYS A 12 -8.42 -7.84 21.49
C LYS A 12 -7.46 -7.01 20.64
N ALA A 13 -7.99 -6.19 19.73
CA ALA A 13 -7.19 -5.35 18.82
C ALA A 13 -6.21 -4.42 19.57
N ARG A 14 -6.65 -3.82 20.68
CA ARG A 14 -5.77 -3.04 21.57
C ARG A 14 -4.58 -3.79 22.18
N ASP A 15 -4.60 -5.12 22.17
CA ASP A 15 -3.56 -5.96 22.79
C ASP A 15 -2.54 -6.48 21.75
N LEU A 16 -2.46 -5.86 20.56
CA LEU A 16 -1.52 -6.24 19.48
C LEU A 16 -0.03 -6.21 19.87
N CYS A 17 0.31 -5.43 20.89
CA CYS A 17 1.67 -5.30 21.42
C CYS A 17 1.92 -6.13 22.69
N VAL A 18 0.96 -6.95 23.13
CA VAL A 18 1.13 -7.84 24.29
C VAL A 18 1.74 -9.16 23.83
N SER A 19 2.82 -9.59 24.50
CA SER A 19 3.48 -10.87 24.24
C SER A 19 2.53 -12.05 24.47
N ASP A 20 2.64 -13.08 23.65
CA ASP A 20 1.92 -14.34 23.84
C ASP A 20 2.91 -15.44 24.19
N PRO A 21 2.87 -15.93 25.45
CA PRO A 21 3.78 -16.95 25.90
C PRO A 21 3.54 -18.31 25.22
N ASP A 22 2.36 -18.51 24.62
CA ASP A 22 1.99 -19.76 23.94
C ASP A 22 2.26 -19.71 22.43
N PHE A 23 2.78 -18.59 21.90
CA PHE A 23 3.08 -18.46 20.48
C PHE A 23 4.22 -19.41 20.09
N LYS A 24 3.91 -20.37 19.22
CA LYS A 24 4.87 -21.33 18.66
C LYS A 24 4.53 -21.64 17.22
N PHE A 25 5.56 -21.91 16.42
CA PHE A 25 5.36 -22.49 15.10
C PHE A 25 5.15 -24.00 15.24
N ASP A 26 4.05 -24.51 14.71
CA ASP A 26 3.78 -25.94 14.60
C ASP A 26 3.88 -26.39 13.14
N PHE A 27 4.99 -27.04 12.83
CA PHE A 27 5.26 -27.61 11.50
C PHE A 27 4.98 -29.11 11.41
N SER A 28 4.39 -29.73 12.45
CA SER A 28 4.21 -31.19 12.51
C SER A 28 3.27 -31.74 11.43
N GLN A 29 2.31 -30.95 10.96
CA GLN A 29 1.36 -31.32 9.91
C GLN A 29 1.46 -30.38 8.71
N THR A 30 1.92 -30.90 7.57
CA THR A 30 1.93 -30.17 6.30
C THR A 30 0.53 -29.95 5.77
N GLN A 31 0.25 -28.76 5.23
CA GLN A 31 -1.06 -28.40 4.64
C GLN A 31 -2.22 -28.47 5.64
N SER A 32 -2.02 -27.93 6.83
CA SER A 32 -3.01 -27.95 7.91
C SER A 32 -3.74 -26.60 8.02
N GLU A 33 -4.66 -26.50 8.98
CA GLU A 33 -5.23 -25.21 9.39
C GLU A 33 -4.18 -24.22 9.91
N ASN A 34 -2.96 -24.66 10.24
CA ASN A 34 -1.90 -23.82 10.79
C ASN A 34 -1.05 -23.16 9.70
N TYR A 35 -0.71 -23.89 8.63
CA TYR A 35 0.08 -23.36 7.52
C TYR A 35 -0.17 -24.13 6.22
N VAL A 36 0.05 -23.43 5.11
CA VAL A 36 -0.07 -23.94 3.75
C VAL A 36 1.31 -23.99 3.12
N VAL A 37 1.61 -25.05 2.35
CA VAL A 37 2.87 -25.19 1.62
C VAL A 37 2.63 -24.92 0.14
N PHE A 38 3.24 -23.88 -0.40
CA PHE A 38 3.20 -23.62 -1.84
C PHE A 38 4.27 -24.44 -2.56
N ASN A 39 3.86 -25.35 -3.44
CA ASN A 39 4.80 -26.15 -4.23
C ASN A 39 5.34 -25.33 -5.41
N VAL A 40 6.53 -24.75 -5.25
CA VAL A 40 7.16 -23.95 -6.31
C VAL A 40 7.44 -24.76 -7.58
N GLY A 41 7.66 -26.07 -7.50
CA GLY A 41 7.86 -26.91 -8.69
C GLY A 41 6.67 -26.90 -9.66
N SER A 42 5.47 -26.56 -9.19
CA SER A 42 4.26 -26.48 -10.03
C SER A 42 4.25 -25.31 -11.01
N ILE A 43 5.08 -24.28 -10.78
CA ILE A 43 5.15 -23.07 -11.63
C ILE A 43 6.45 -22.99 -12.45
N LEU A 44 7.37 -23.94 -12.26
CA LEU A 44 8.65 -23.99 -12.96
C LEU A 44 8.54 -24.84 -14.22
N GLU A 45 9.19 -24.39 -15.30
CA GLU A 45 9.34 -25.18 -16.52
C GLU A 45 10.40 -26.28 -16.36
N THR A 46 10.39 -27.28 -17.26
CA THR A 46 11.42 -28.34 -17.26
C THR A 46 12.83 -27.74 -17.39
N GLY A 47 13.67 -27.99 -16.39
CA GLY A 47 15.04 -27.45 -16.30
C GLY A 47 15.14 -26.01 -15.77
N GLU A 48 14.01 -25.41 -15.39
CA GLU A 48 13.96 -24.15 -14.65
C GLU A 48 14.13 -24.41 -13.15
N HIS A 49 14.93 -23.61 -12.46
CA HIS A 49 15.11 -23.68 -11.01
C HIS A 49 15.22 -22.27 -10.43
N ILE A 50 14.78 -22.13 -9.18
CA ILE A 50 14.96 -20.90 -8.42
C ILE A 50 16.46 -20.63 -8.27
N ARG A 51 16.88 -19.43 -8.60
CA ARG A 51 18.26 -19.00 -8.40
C ARG A 51 18.42 -18.60 -6.94
N THR A 52 19.29 -19.31 -6.22
CA THR A 52 19.61 -19.03 -4.81
C THR A 52 20.98 -18.36 -4.64
N GLU A 53 21.80 -18.35 -5.69
CA GLU A 53 23.13 -17.74 -5.70
C GLU A 53 23.44 -17.17 -7.10
N ASP A 54 24.06 -15.99 -7.15
CA ASP A 54 24.60 -15.43 -8.38
C ASP A 54 26.04 -15.92 -8.59
N THR A 55 26.18 -16.97 -9.40
CA THR A 55 27.48 -17.58 -9.75
C THR A 55 28.38 -16.70 -10.62
N THR A 56 27.87 -15.57 -11.11
CA THR A 56 28.64 -14.62 -11.91
C THR A 56 29.21 -13.47 -11.09
N PHE A 57 28.88 -13.40 -9.80
CA PHE A 57 29.52 -12.50 -8.84
C PHE A 57 30.89 -13.06 -8.41
N ASN A 58 31.87 -12.19 -8.21
CA ASN A 58 33.17 -12.62 -7.68
C ASN A 58 33.08 -12.80 -6.16
N GLY A 59 32.62 -13.98 -5.74
CA GLY A 59 32.37 -14.33 -4.34
C GLY A 59 31.08 -15.13 -4.20
N LYS A 60 30.51 -15.13 -2.99
CA LYS A 60 29.19 -15.71 -2.74
C LYS A 60 28.16 -14.59 -2.61
N LEU A 61 27.27 -14.47 -3.58
CA LEU A 61 26.16 -13.54 -3.53
C LEU A 61 24.84 -14.32 -3.57
N PRO A 62 24.19 -14.54 -2.41
CA PRO A 62 22.89 -15.16 -2.36
C PRO A 62 21.83 -14.32 -3.08
N VAL A 63 20.97 -15.01 -3.81
CA VAL A 63 19.78 -14.42 -4.44
C VAL A 63 18.60 -14.85 -3.59
N PHE A 64 17.98 -13.88 -2.94
CA PHE A 64 16.86 -14.11 -2.02
C PHE A 64 15.52 -13.87 -2.73
N VAL A 65 14.46 -14.47 -2.21
CA VAL A 65 13.08 -14.19 -2.64
C VAL A 65 12.68 -12.84 -2.04
N HIS A 66 12.26 -11.91 -2.88
CA HIS A 66 12.00 -10.53 -2.45
C HIS A 66 10.51 -10.34 -2.14
N PRO A 67 10.12 -10.06 -0.88
CA PRO A 67 8.73 -9.81 -0.51
C PRO A 67 8.34 -8.35 -0.76
N GLY A 68 7.12 -8.13 -1.19
CA GLY A 68 6.53 -6.80 -1.37
C GLY A 68 5.04 -6.90 -1.65
N ASP A 69 4.29 -5.83 -1.46
CA ASP A 69 2.85 -5.77 -1.70
C ASP A 69 2.59 -4.94 -2.98
N TYR A 70 2.63 -5.59 -4.15
CA TYR A 70 2.59 -4.88 -5.43
C TYR A 70 1.17 -4.43 -5.81
N ASN A 71 0.15 -5.06 -5.19
CA ASN A 71 -1.26 -4.77 -5.46
C ASN A 71 -1.93 -3.98 -4.33
N LEU A 72 -1.17 -3.62 -3.31
CA LEU A 72 -1.60 -2.86 -2.13
C LEU A 72 -2.74 -3.55 -1.36
N ASP A 73 -2.84 -4.88 -1.39
CA ASP A 73 -3.91 -5.63 -0.71
C ASP A 73 -3.62 -5.90 0.78
N GLY A 74 -2.46 -5.47 1.27
CA GLY A 74 -2.01 -5.61 2.65
C GLY A 74 -1.41 -6.99 2.97
N TYR A 75 -1.22 -7.85 1.97
CA TYR A 75 -0.55 -9.14 2.09
C TYR A 75 0.75 -9.16 1.27
N PRO A 76 1.82 -9.77 1.80
CA PRO A 76 3.08 -9.84 1.07
C PRO A 76 2.98 -10.79 -0.13
N ASP A 77 3.24 -10.26 -1.31
CA ASP A 77 3.54 -10.98 -2.54
C ASP A 77 5.04 -11.30 -2.62
N LEU A 78 5.43 -12.16 -3.56
CA LEU A 78 6.81 -12.61 -3.70
C LEU A 78 7.32 -12.42 -5.13
N LEU A 79 8.52 -11.88 -5.25
CA LEU A 79 9.28 -11.83 -6.48
C LEU A 79 10.38 -12.89 -6.44
N VAL A 80 10.29 -13.86 -7.34
CA VAL A 80 11.18 -15.03 -7.39
C VAL A 80 12.03 -14.97 -8.64
N THR A 81 13.35 -14.95 -8.47
CA THR A 81 14.30 -15.01 -9.59
C THR A 81 14.64 -16.47 -9.90
N THR A 82 14.48 -16.89 -11.16
CA THR A 82 14.89 -18.22 -11.63
C THR A 82 16.14 -18.11 -12.53
N ASN A 83 16.67 -19.24 -12.96
CA ASN A 83 17.72 -19.25 -13.99
C ASN A 83 17.25 -18.74 -15.36
N ARG A 84 15.94 -18.57 -15.60
CA ARG A 84 15.37 -18.18 -16.91
C ARG A 84 14.67 -16.82 -16.91
N ARG A 85 13.93 -16.50 -15.84
CA ARG A 85 13.01 -15.36 -15.77
C ARG A 85 12.78 -14.93 -14.32
N VAL A 86 12.06 -13.84 -14.16
CA VAL A 86 11.50 -13.43 -12.87
C VAL A 86 10.02 -13.81 -12.83
N ILE A 87 9.58 -14.38 -11.71
CA ILE A 87 8.20 -14.81 -11.48
C ILE A 87 7.62 -13.95 -10.36
N LEU A 88 6.49 -13.29 -10.64
CA LEU A 88 5.68 -12.61 -9.65
C LEU A 88 4.62 -13.57 -9.11
N LEU A 89 4.62 -13.77 -7.79
CA LEU A 89 3.69 -14.61 -7.06
C LEU A 89 2.80 -13.73 -6.18
N GLN A 90 1.51 -13.71 -6.47
CA GLN A 90 0.53 -12.98 -5.68
C GLN A 90 0.02 -13.83 -4.52
N SER A 91 -0.08 -13.26 -3.33
CA SER A 91 -0.77 -13.84 -2.19
C SER A 91 -2.27 -13.84 -2.45
N VAL A 92 -2.91 -15.01 -2.42
CA VAL A 92 -4.35 -15.17 -2.67
C VAL A 92 -5.00 -16.05 -1.61
N LEU A 93 -6.29 -15.84 -1.36
CA LEU A 93 -7.06 -16.75 -0.51
C LEU A 93 -7.05 -18.16 -1.09
N CYS A 94 -6.89 -19.14 -0.21
CA CYS A 94 -6.95 -20.55 -0.56
C CYS A 94 -8.29 -20.90 -1.19
N THR A 95 -8.23 -21.64 -2.29
CA THR A 95 -9.37 -22.32 -2.89
C THR A 95 -9.24 -23.83 -2.69
N PRO A 96 -10.33 -24.61 -2.84
CA PRO A 96 -10.26 -26.07 -2.75
C PRO A 96 -9.30 -26.74 -3.75
N GLN A 97 -8.90 -26.03 -4.81
CA GLN A 97 -7.92 -26.48 -5.80
C GLN A 97 -6.48 -26.24 -5.35
N LEU A 98 -6.24 -25.24 -4.49
CA LEU A 98 -4.90 -24.84 -4.04
C LEU A 98 -4.53 -25.42 -2.68
N CYS A 99 -5.51 -25.63 -1.80
CA CYS A 99 -5.29 -25.94 -0.40
C CYS A 99 -6.26 -27.02 0.12
N THR A 100 -5.96 -27.55 1.31
CA THR A 100 -6.85 -28.49 2.02
C THR A 100 -8.13 -27.82 2.49
N LYS A 101 -9.18 -28.60 2.74
CA LYS A 101 -10.49 -28.07 3.17
C LYS A 101 -10.38 -27.32 4.50
N GLU A 102 -9.54 -27.83 5.39
CA GLU A 102 -9.24 -27.24 6.70
C GLU A 102 -8.63 -25.85 6.52
N ALA A 103 -7.63 -25.70 5.66
CA ALA A 103 -6.99 -24.43 5.36
C ALA A 103 -7.96 -23.41 4.70
N VAL A 104 -8.86 -23.88 3.84
CA VAL A 104 -9.91 -23.04 3.22
C VAL A 104 -10.91 -22.56 4.28
N ASN A 105 -11.35 -23.44 5.19
CA ASN A 105 -12.32 -23.11 6.23
C ASN A 105 -11.84 -22.02 7.20
N VAL A 106 -10.53 -21.98 7.47
CA VAL A 106 -9.90 -20.94 8.30
C VAL A 106 -9.29 -19.79 7.46
N ALA A 107 -9.71 -19.65 6.19
CA ALA A 107 -9.32 -18.56 5.28
C ALA A 107 -7.80 -18.35 5.15
N ARG A 108 -7.02 -19.44 5.07
CA ARG A 108 -5.58 -19.34 4.79
C ARG A 108 -5.32 -18.80 3.39
N ARG A 109 -4.10 -18.31 3.19
CA ARG A 109 -3.60 -17.81 1.91
C ARG A 109 -2.51 -18.72 1.37
N SER A 110 -2.39 -18.74 0.05
CA SER A 110 -1.32 -19.39 -0.72
C SER A 110 -0.86 -18.43 -1.81
N PHE A 111 -0.02 -18.90 -2.72
CA PHE A 111 0.46 -18.09 -3.85
C PHE A 111 -0.16 -18.53 -5.17
N SER A 112 -0.37 -17.57 -6.06
CA SER A 112 -0.72 -17.78 -7.46
C SER A 112 0.24 -17.01 -8.35
N GLN A 113 0.68 -17.62 -9.45
CA GLN A 113 1.55 -16.93 -10.41
C GLN A 113 0.76 -15.88 -11.18
N VAL A 114 1.25 -14.63 -11.15
CA VAL A 114 0.72 -13.55 -11.97
C VAL A 114 1.21 -13.75 -13.40
N ARG A 115 0.26 -13.92 -14.34
CA ARG A 115 0.55 -14.13 -15.77
C ARG A 115 0.13 -12.93 -16.62
N LYS A 116 -1.13 -12.50 -16.46
CA LYS A 116 -1.71 -11.40 -17.21
C LYS A 116 -1.07 -10.09 -16.78
N GLY A 117 -0.42 -9.37 -17.70
CA GLY A 117 0.28 -8.11 -17.41
C GLY A 117 1.73 -8.28 -16.95
N ALA A 118 2.20 -9.53 -16.78
CA ALA A 118 3.58 -9.84 -16.36
C ALA A 118 4.49 -10.18 -17.56
N GLU A 119 4.04 -9.94 -18.79
CA GLU A 119 4.75 -10.27 -20.02
C GLU A 119 6.09 -9.51 -20.10
N SER A 120 6.09 -8.22 -19.75
CA SER A 120 7.30 -7.38 -19.71
C SER A 120 8.35 -7.90 -18.72
N LEU A 121 7.90 -8.39 -17.55
CA LEU A 121 8.77 -8.97 -16.53
C LEU A 121 9.38 -10.31 -16.98
N THR A 122 8.56 -11.18 -17.58
CA THR A 122 9.00 -12.52 -18.03
C THR A 122 9.79 -12.50 -19.34
N ALA A 123 9.74 -11.39 -20.09
CA ALA A 123 10.55 -11.17 -21.28
C ALA A 123 12.04 -11.00 -20.96
N ILE A 124 12.39 -10.52 -19.76
CA ILE A 124 13.78 -10.30 -19.34
C ILE A 124 14.48 -11.65 -19.15
N LYS A 125 15.45 -11.95 -20.02
CA LYS A 125 16.19 -13.23 -20.03
C LYS A 125 17.45 -13.17 -19.20
N ASN A 126 17.80 -14.27 -18.54
CA ASN A 126 18.98 -14.39 -17.68
C ASN A 126 19.01 -13.33 -16.56
N PRO A 127 17.93 -13.19 -15.76
CA PRO A 127 17.96 -12.32 -14.59
C PRO A 127 18.94 -12.89 -13.55
N THR A 128 19.66 -12.00 -12.89
CA THR A 128 20.54 -12.33 -11.77
C THR A 128 19.88 -12.02 -10.44
N GLN A 129 19.10 -10.94 -10.38
CA GLN A 129 18.38 -10.51 -9.19
C GLN A 129 17.16 -9.68 -9.60
N ALA A 130 16.12 -9.69 -8.77
CA ALA A 130 14.97 -8.82 -8.93
C ALA A 130 14.52 -8.33 -7.55
N VAL A 131 14.10 -7.07 -7.47
CA VAL A 131 13.69 -6.42 -6.22
C VAL A 131 12.46 -5.55 -6.46
N PHE A 132 11.56 -5.49 -5.48
CA PHE A 132 10.54 -4.44 -5.46
C PHE A 132 11.17 -3.12 -5.06
N PHE A 133 10.84 -2.06 -5.78
CA PHE A 133 11.34 -0.71 -5.53
C PHE A 133 10.36 0.30 -6.12
N ASP A 134 10.02 1.34 -5.37
CA ASP A 134 9.14 2.44 -5.80
C ASP A 134 10.01 3.49 -6.53
N VAL A 135 10.05 3.43 -7.87
CA VAL A 135 11.06 4.15 -8.67
C VAL A 135 10.74 5.64 -8.79
N ASP A 136 9.47 5.98 -8.90
CA ASP A 136 8.96 7.34 -9.08
C ASP A 136 8.28 7.92 -7.84
N GLU A 137 8.35 7.21 -6.70
CA GLU A 137 7.78 7.60 -5.41
C GLU A 137 6.26 7.85 -5.45
N ASP A 138 5.54 7.10 -6.29
CA ASP A 138 4.09 7.25 -6.49
C ASP A 138 3.24 6.43 -5.49
N GLY A 139 3.90 5.60 -4.65
CA GLY A 139 3.23 4.73 -3.68
C GLY A 139 2.83 3.36 -4.22
N SER A 140 3.32 3.00 -5.39
CA SER A 140 3.26 1.66 -5.98
C SER A 140 4.65 1.02 -5.97
N LEU A 141 4.71 -0.30 -5.77
CA LEU A 141 5.98 -1.02 -5.91
C LEU A 141 6.20 -1.40 -7.37
N ASP A 142 7.19 -0.78 -8.00
CA ASP A 142 7.75 -1.22 -9.28
C ASP A 142 8.76 -2.36 -9.06
N ILE A 143 9.33 -2.84 -10.17
CA ILE A 143 10.31 -3.92 -10.15
C ILE A 143 11.59 -3.49 -10.86
N LEU A 144 12.72 -3.61 -10.18
CA LEU A 144 14.04 -3.55 -10.77
C LEU A 144 14.58 -4.97 -10.97
N VAL A 145 14.94 -5.31 -12.20
CA VAL A 145 15.59 -6.58 -12.56
C VAL A 145 17.00 -6.32 -13.05
N LEU A 146 17.98 -6.95 -12.40
CA LEU A 146 19.35 -7.00 -12.89
C LEU A 146 19.48 -8.15 -13.88
N GLN A 147 19.91 -7.82 -15.10
CA GLN A 147 20.10 -8.77 -16.18
C GLN A 147 21.59 -8.94 -16.49
N LEU A 148 22.01 -10.18 -16.73
CA LEU A 148 23.36 -10.45 -17.22
C LEU A 148 23.47 -10.09 -18.70
N ALA A 149 24.27 -9.07 -19.03
CA ALA A 149 24.41 -8.55 -20.40
C ALA A 149 25.06 -9.57 -21.38
N THR A 150 26.00 -10.38 -20.90
CA THR A 150 26.63 -11.48 -21.65
C THR A 150 26.93 -12.62 -20.70
N ALA A 151 26.80 -13.88 -21.15
CA ALA A 151 27.09 -15.09 -20.36
C ALA A 151 28.57 -15.26 -19.93
N SER A 152 29.42 -14.25 -20.15
CA SER A 152 30.79 -14.22 -19.62
C SER A 152 30.76 -13.94 -18.11
N LYS A 153 31.81 -14.35 -17.39
CA LYS A 153 32.02 -14.06 -15.96
C LYS A 153 32.33 -12.57 -15.70
N SER A 154 31.58 -11.67 -16.31
CA SER A 154 31.69 -10.25 -16.07
C SER A 154 30.71 -9.84 -14.95
N ALA A 155 31.12 -8.87 -14.14
CA ALA A 155 30.23 -8.21 -13.18
C ALA A 155 29.25 -7.24 -13.85
N ASN A 156 29.23 -7.16 -15.18
CA ASN A 156 28.37 -6.24 -15.91
C ASN A 156 26.91 -6.68 -15.78
N ARG A 157 26.04 -5.74 -15.40
CA ARG A 157 24.60 -5.94 -15.22
C ARG A 157 23.86 -4.80 -15.90
N THR A 158 22.85 -5.15 -16.68
CA THR A 158 21.91 -4.18 -17.24
C THR A 158 20.72 -4.07 -16.27
N PRO A 159 20.46 -2.89 -15.67
CA PRO A 159 19.27 -2.66 -14.89
C PRO A 159 18.06 -2.51 -15.82
N ASN A 160 16.99 -3.26 -15.55
CA ASN A 160 15.71 -3.14 -16.24
C ASN A 160 14.66 -2.72 -15.22
N PHE A 161 14.06 -1.55 -15.44
CA PHE A 161 12.95 -1.06 -14.63
C PHE A 161 11.63 -1.45 -15.28
N VAL A 162 10.76 -2.10 -14.52
CA VAL A 162 9.42 -2.51 -14.93
C VAL A 162 8.42 -1.76 -14.06
N ILE A 163 7.79 -0.75 -14.67
CA ILE A 163 6.79 0.09 -13.99
C ILE A 163 5.50 -0.68 -13.78
N ASN A 164 5.02 -0.67 -12.55
CA ASN A 164 3.80 -1.33 -12.11
C ASN A 164 2.57 -0.48 -12.46
N ASN A 165 1.95 -0.79 -13.60
CA ASN A 165 0.73 -0.14 -14.06
C ASN A 165 -0.54 -0.96 -13.74
N TYR A 166 -0.51 -1.86 -12.75
CA TYR A 166 -1.73 -2.55 -12.33
C TYR A 166 -2.67 -1.56 -11.63
N PHE A 167 -3.91 -1.47 -12.10
CA PHE A 167 -4.92 -0.65 -11.43
C PHE A 167 -5.29 -1.27 -10.08
N ASN A 168 -4.97 -0.56 -8.99
CA ASN A 168 -5.33 -0.95 -7.64
C ASN A 168 -6.24 0.13 -7.03
N ASP A 169 -7.42 -0.30 -6.61
CA ASP A 169 -8.36 0.50 -5.82
C ASP A 169 -8.12 0.22 -4.33
N ALA A 170 -6.87 0.40 -3.91
CA ALA A 170 -6.41 0.10 -2.57
C ALA A 170 -5.54 1.23 -2.05
N PHE A 171 -5.65 1.49 -0.75
CA PHE A 171 -4.95 2.57 -0.09
C PHE A 171 -3.56 2.11 0.30
N PHE A 172 -2.58 3.00 0.33
CA PHE A 172 -1.26 2.69 0.89
C PHE A 172 -0.91 3.64 2.03
N LEU A 173 0.09 3.22 2.80
CA LEU A 173 0.73 4.04 3.81
C LEU A 173 2.23 4.04 3.58
N LYS A 174 2.84 5.21 3.64
CA LYS A 174 4.29 5.37 3.71
C LYS A 174 4.64 5.71 5.16
N GLY A 175 5.36 4.84 5.85
CA GLY A 175 5.82 5.07 7.22
C GLY A 175 7.31 5.31 7.25
N LEU A 176 7.75 6.46 7.74
CA LEU A 176 9.18 6.75 7.96
C LEU A 176 9.41 7.19 9.41
N GLU A 177 10.40 6.58 10.04
CA GLU A 177 11.01 7.07 11.27
C GLU A 177 12.43 7.61 10.99
N PRO A 178 12.69 8.92 11.18
CA PRO A 178 14.03 9.48 11.06
C PRO A 178 14.84 9.30 12.34
N ALA A 179 16.15 9.04 12.20
CA ALA A 179 17.07 8.87 13.32
C ALA A 179 17.33 10.14 14.16
N PHE A 180 17.16 11.33 13.57
CA PHE A 180 17.44 12.62 14.23
C PHE A 180 16.35 13.66 13.92
N PRO A 181 16.01 14.55 14.87
CA PRO A 181 14.99 15.58 14.66
C PRO A 181 15.47 16.77 13.82
N ASN A 182 16.78 17.06 13.81
CA ASN A 182 17.32 18.24 13.14
C ASN A 182 18.83 18.07 12.79
N PRO A 183 19.24 18.21 11.51
CA PRO A 183 18.36 18.23 10.34
C PRO A 183 17.59 16.92 10.26
N LYS A 184 16.32 16.97 9.82
CA LYS A 184 15.54 15.74 9.61
C LYS A 184 16.17 14.97 8.45
N PRO A 185 16.73 13.78 8.68
CA PRO A 185 17.39 12.99 7.65
C PRO A 185 16.36 12.25 6.79
N TYR A 186 15.52 13.00 6.07
CA TYR A 186 14.58 12.41 5.11
C TYR A 186 15.37 11.64 4.05
N GLY A 187 15.00 10.37 3.82
CA GLY A 187 15.65 9.51 2.83
C GLY A 187 16.93 8.80 3.28
N VAL A 188 17.28 8.82 4.57
CA VAL A 188 18.40 8.02 5.08
C VAL A 188 17.93 6.60 5.38
N ASN A 189 18.67 5.61 4.87
CA ASN A 189 18.44 4.20 5.16
C ASN A 189 18.88 3.87 6.59
N TYR A 190 17.98 4.09 7.56
CA TYR A 190 18.17 3.76 8.97
C TYR A 190 17.20 2.66 9.43
N PRO A 191 17.67 1.61 10.15
CA PRO A 191 16.81 0.63 10.79
C PRO A 191 15.86 1.32 11.77
N GLY A 192 14.56 1.29 11.47
CA GLY A 192 13.57 2.10 12.18
C GLY A 192 12.46 1.27 12.82
N ALA A 193 11.30 1.91 12.95
CA ALA A 193 10.13 1.37 13.62
C ALA A 193 9.58 0.09 12.98
N THR A 194 8.88 -0.67 13.82
CA THR A 194 7.92 -1.68 13.39
C THR A 194 6.50 -1.16 13.53
N PHE A 195 5.82 -0.90 12.43
CA PHE A 195 4.43 -0.47 12.45
C PHE A 195 3.50 -1.67 12.59
N LYS A 196 2.54 -1.58 13.50
CA LYS A 196 1.39 -2.50 13.60
C LYS A 196 0.13 -1.68 13.49
N PHE A 197 -0.87 -2.14 12.77
CA PHE A 197 -2.11 -1.39 12.61
C PHE A 197 -3.27 -2.34 12.34
N THR A 198 -4.48 -1.82 12.50
CA THR A 198 -5.70 -2.53 12.14
C THR A 198 -6.49 -1.78 11.08
N VAL A 199 -6.95 -2.53 10.09
CA VAL A 199 -7.78 -2.02 9.00
C VAL A 199 -9.11 -2.74 9.04
N LEU A 200 -10.19 -2.00 8.82
CA LEU A 200 -11.51 -2.57 8.61
C LEU A 200 -11.72 -2.82 7.11
N ASP A 201 -11.98 -4.05 6.72
CA ASP A 201 -12.31 -4.34 5.33
C ASP A 201 -13.74 -3.88 4.96
N THR A 202 -14.09 -3.95 3.68
CA THR A 202 -15.43 -3.59 3.18
C THR A 202 -16.55 -4.49 3.73
N SER A 203 -16.22 -5.65 4.31
CA SER A 203 -17.18 -6.54 4.97
C SER A 203 -17.34 -6.25 6.47
N GLY A 204 -16.60 -5.27 7.00
CA GLY A 204 -16.63 -4.89 8.41
C GLY A 204 -15.77 -5.79 9.31
N VAL A 205 -14.91 -6.63 8.73
CA VAL A 205 -13.97 -7.46 9.49
C VAL A 205 -12.68 -6.68 9.72
N LYS A 206 -12.22 -6.67 10.97
CA LYS A 206 -10.97 -6.02 11.37
C LYS A 206 -9.79 -6.97 11.15
N HIS A 207 -8.81 -6.54 10.39
CA HIS A 207 -7.55 -7.24 10.12
C HIS A 207 -6.39 -6.54 10.80
N ALA A 208 -5.42 -7.29 11.29
CA ALA A 208 -4.21 -6.75 11.88
C ALA A 208 -3.02 -6.98 10.94
N HIS A 209 -2.23 -5.93 10.75
CA HIS A 209 -1.08 -5.92 9.86
C HIS A 209 0.16 -5.45 10.63
N GLN A 210 1.33 -5.89 10.17
CA GLN A 210 2.62 -5.53 10.75
C GLN A 210 3.68 -5.41 9.65
N VAL A 211 4.51 -4.37 9.75
CA VAL A 211 5.62 -4.11 8.82
C VAL A 211 6.79 -3.46 9.57
N SER A 212 8.02 -3.70 9.14
CA SER A 212 9.22 -3.19 9.81
C SER A 212 10.13 -2.46 8.83
N GLN A 213 10.61 -1.27 9.24
CA GLN A 213 11.50 -0.44 8.44
C GLN A 213 12.91 -1.04 8.40
N LEU A 214 13.46 -1.20 7.19
CA LEU A 214 14.74 -1.85 6.93
C LEU A 214 14.95 -3.17 7.68
N SER A 215 14.00 -4.09 7.51
CA SER A 215 14.02 -5.42 8.15
C SER A 215 15.22 -6.29 7.74
N GLN A 216 15.97 -5.91 6.70
CA GLN A 216 17.09 -6.67 6.16
C GLN A 216 18.24 -5.77 5.73
N SER A 217 19.47 -6.09 6.17
CA SER A 217 20.70 -5.36 5.82
C SER A 217 21.66 -6.12 4.90
N ALA A 218 21.36 -7.38 4.57
CA ALA A 218 22.21 -8.26 3.78
C ALA A 218 21.51 -8.71 2.48
N TYR A 219 22.29 -9.23 1.52
CA TYR A 219 21.83 -9.80 0.24
C TYR A 219 21.26 -8.79 -0.77
N LEU A 220 21.76 -7.55 -0.75
CA LEU A 220 21.35 -6.47 -1.65
C LEU A 220 19.82 -6.27 -1.70
N PRO A 221 19.16 -6.04 -0.54
CA PRO A 221 17.71 -6.12 -0.49
C PRO A 221 17.01 -4.91 -1.09
N LEU A 222 17.76 -3.83 -1.34
CA LEU A 222 17.30 -2.56 -1.90
C LEU A 222 15.96 -2.10 -1.31
N GLN A 223 15.81 -2.23 0.00
CA GLN A 223 14.63 -1.76 0.70
C GLN A 223 14.59 -0.22 0.66
N THR A 224 13.39 0.33 0.51
CA THR A 224 13.15 1.77 0.63
C THR A 224 13.45 2.24 2.07
N PRO A 225 13.86 3.50 2.26
CA PRO A 225 14.08 4.04 3.60
C PRO A 225 12.80 4.13 4.45
N TYR A 226 11.64 3.97 3.81
CA TYR A 226 10.31 3.95 4.41
C TYR A 226 9.65 2.58 4.23
N CYS A 227 8.67 2.27 5.08
CA CYS A 227 7.74 1.18 4.87
C CYS A 227 6.65 1.61 3.89
N LEU A 228 6.50 0.91 2.77
CA LEU A 228 5.32 0.99 1.90
C LEU A 228 4.47 -0.26 2.11
N PHE A 229 3.19 -0.09 2.40
CA PHE A 229 2.28 -1.21 2.59
C PHE A 229 0.86 -0.83 2.17
N GLY A 230 0.18 -1.79 1.56
CA GLY A 230 -1.22 -1.69 1.23
C GLY A 230 -2.13 -1.84 2.44
N LEU A 231 -3.26 -1.19 2.38
CA LEU A 231 -4.38 -1.31 3.32
C LEU A 231 -5.53 -2.11 2.69
N GLY A 232 -5.42 -2.49 1.42
CA GLY A 232 -6.49 -3.09 0.65
C GLY A 232 -7.68 -2.14 0.45
N ARG A 233 -8.82 -2.74 0.12
CA ARG A 233 -10.11 -2.04 0.04
C ARG A 233 -10.66 -1.82 1.44
N THR A 234 -10.64 -0.57 1.88
CA THR A 234 -11.13 -0.14 3.20
C THR A 234 -11.99 1.11 3.08
N ASN A 235 -12.75 1.46 4.12
CA ASN A 235 -13.58 2.67 4.19
C ASN A 235 -12.76 3.94 4.49
N ASN A 236 -11.54 4.04 3.95
CA ASN A 236 -10.63 5.20 4.09
C ASN A 236 -10.28 5.56 5.54
N TYR A 237 -10.28 4.59 6.46
CA TYR A 237 -9.99 4.84 7.87
C TYR A 237 -9.16 3.71 8.50
N VAL A 238 -8.06 4.08 9.16
CA VAL A 238 -7.25 3.18 9.99
C VAL A 238 -7.60 3.47 11.44
N GLU A 239 -8.15 2.49 12.14
CA GLU A 239 -8.71 2.72 13.49
C GLU A 239 -7.63 2.73 14.57
N GLU A 240 -6.72 1.77 14.51
CA GLU A 240 -5.63 1.64 15.47
C GLU A 240 -4.32 1.48 14.70
N MET A 241 -3.34 2.33 15.00
CA MET A 241 -1.97 2.20 14.52
C MET A 241 -1.02 2.29 15.70
N PHE A 242 0.11 1.60 15.60
CA PHE A 242 1.13 1.46 16.61
C PHE A 242 2.48 1.54 15.90
N ALA A 243 3.29 2.53 16.24
CA ALA A 243 4.68 2.58 15.78
C ALA A 243 5.58 1.96 16.86
N GLY A 244 6.06 0.75 16.61
CA GLY A 244 7.01 0.03 17.44
C GLY A 244 8.42 0.59 17.30
N THR A 245 8.63 1.77 17.88
CA THR A 245 9.92 2.41 18.18
C THR A 245 9.73 3.08 19.54
N THR A 246 9.61 2.25 20.58
CA THR A 246 9.20 2.74 21.91
C THR A 246 7.93 3.65 21.95
N ARG A 247 6.75 3.21 21.42
CA ARG A 247 5.32 3.56 21.82
C ARG A 247 4.32 4.08 20.73
N HIS A 248 3.02 4.23 21.09
CA HIS A 248 1.80 4.04 20.25
C HIS A 248 1.15 5.36 19.73
N GLN A 249 0.59 5.41 18.49
CA GLN A 249 -0.26 6.52 17.96
C GLN A 249 -1.15 6.12 16.73
N GLY A 250 -2.38 6.67 16.61
CA GLY A 250 -3.34 6.43 15.50
C GLY A 250 -3.27 7.43 14.32
N VAL A 251 -3.78 7.08 13.12
CA VAL A 251 -3.59 7.88 11.87
C VAL A 251 -4.68 7.75 10.77
N ILE A 252 -4.66 8.67 9.77
CA ILE A 252 -5.53 8.78 8.58
C ILE A 252 -4.82 8.21 7.30
N PRO A 253 -5.46 7.31 6.51
CA PRO A 253 -4.87 6.68 5.32
C PRO A 253 -4.81 7.55 4.04
N ASN A 254 -4.20 7.02 2.97
CA ASN A 254 -3.85 7.73 1.71
C ASN A 254 -2.96 8.95 1.91
N SER A 255 -1.90 8.73 2.69
CA SER A 255 -0.98 9.77 3.06
C SER A 255 0.41 9.20 3.27
N GLN A 256 1.43 10.02 2.96
CA GLN A 256 2.75 9.74 3.48
C GLN A 256 2.80 10.21 4.93
N LEU A 257 3.13 9.28 5.81
CA LEU A 257 3.21 9.49 7.24
C LEU A 257 4.64 9.41 7.70
N ILE A 258 5.10 10.53 8.24
CA ILE A 258 6.39 10.58 8.88
C ILE A 258 6.13 10.64 10.37
N PHE A 259 6.49 9.55 11.05
CA PHE A 259 6.52 9.50 12.50
C PHE A 259 7.87 10.05 12.93
N ILE A 260 7.86 11.12 13.71
CA ILE A 260 9.09 11.68 14.30
C ILE A 260 9.02 11.40 15.80
N PRO A 261 9.52 10.24 16.25
CA PRO A 261 9.53 9.86 17.66
C PRO A 261 10.71 10.49 18.40
N TYR A 262 10.94 11.78 18.15
CA TYR A 262 11.95 12.51 18.90
C TYR A 262 11.45 12.76 20.32
N GLN A 263 12.24 12.32 21.28
CA GLN A 263 11.97 12.52 22.70
C GLN A 263 13.19 13.21 23.33
N PRO A 264 13.01 14.40 23.93
CA PRO A 264 14.02 15.01 24.78
C PRO A 264 14.35 14.11 25.98
N ASP A 265 15.60 14.13 26.46
CA ASP A 265 16.08 13.26 27.55
C ASP A 265 15.23 13.35 28.84
N ASP A 266 14.58 14.48 29.08
CA ASP A 266 13.74 14.79 30.24
C ASP A 266 12.28 14.30 30.12
N VAL A 267 11.87 13.86 28.94
CA VAL A 267 10.50 13.39 28.68
C VAL A 267 10.50 11.86 28.56
N GLN A 268 9.58 11.19 29.27
CA GLN A 268 9.45 9.72 29.26
C GLN A 268 8.13 9.22 28.64
N ASP A 269 7.31 10.15 28.13
CA ASP A 269 6.07 9.87 27.41
C ASP A 269 6.12 10.30 25.93
N SER A 270 5.17 9.83 25.13
CA SER A 270 5.09 10.10 23.69
C SER A 270 4.45 11.46 23.37
N SER A 271 4.43 12.39 24.33
CA SER A 271 3.76 13.70 24.19
C SER A 271 4.46 14.62 23.18
N THR A 272 5.75 14.40 22.94
CA THR A 272 6.61 15.22 22.06
C THR A 272 6.70 14.72 20.63
N TRP A 273 6.13 13.55 20.35
CA TRP A 273 6.16 12.93 19.03
C TRP A 273 5.31 13.72 18.04
N LYS A 274 5.86 13.89 16.83
CA LYS A 274 5.15 14.58 15.75
C LYS A 274 4.76 13.59 14.68
N LEU A 275 3.50 13.70 14.24
CA LEU A 275 2.97 13.01 13.08
C LEU A 275 2.82 14.03 11.96
N GLU A 276 3.55 13.84 10.87
CA GLU A 276 3.44 14.67 9.68
C GLU A 276 2.67 13.90 8.61
N LEU A 277 1.56 14.49 8.15
CA LEU A 277 0.65 13.93 7.15
C LEU A 277 0.85 14.67 5.82
N TYR A 278 1.40 13.99 4.83
CA TYR A 278 1.50 14.52 3.46
C TYR A 278 0.45 13.84 2.60
N ILE A 279 -0.46 14.62 2.04
CA ILE A 279 -1.49 14.13 1.12
C ILE A 279 -0.99 14.41 -0.29
N GLN A 280 -0.80 13.36 -1.08
CA GLN A 280 -0.51 13.50 -2.49
C GLN A 280 -1.80 13.94 -3.20
N PRO A 281 -1.79 15.10 -3.89
CA PRO A 281 -2.96 15.53 -4.65
C PRO A 281 -3.19 14.54 -5.79
N ALA A 282 -4.40 14.00 -5.91
CA ALA A 282 -4.72 13.06 -6.98
C ALA A 282 -4.77 13.76 -8.35
N ASP A 283 -4.37 13.05 -9.41
CA ASP A 283 -4.30 13.58 -10.78
C ASP A 283 -5.63 14.15 -11.31
N TYR A 284 -6.76 13.70 -10.75
CA TYR A 284 -8.10 14.16 -11.13
C TYR A 284 -8.50 15.50 -10.49
N VAL A 285 -7.78 15.99 -9.46
CA VAL A 285 -8.07 17.26 -8.78
C VAL A 285 -8.22 18.46 -9.74
N PRO A 286 -7.30 18.70 -10.69
CA PRO A 286 -7.48 19.79 -11.66
C PRO A 286 -8.73 19.62 -12.53
N TRP A 287 -9.08 18.39 -12.91
CA TRP A 287 -10.29 18.12 -13.69
C TRP A 287 -11.57 18.37 -12.90
N VAL A 288 -11.61 17.97 -11.62
CA VAL A 288 -12.72 18.29 -10.72
C VAL A 288 -12.88 19.81 -10.56
N LEU A 289 -11.77 20.53 -10.43
CA LEU A 289 -11.79 22.00 -10.35
C LEU A 289 -12.40 22.63 -11.61
N VAL A 290 -12.02 22.13 -12.80
CA VAL A 290 -12.60 22.60 -14.08
C VAL A 290 -14.12 22.37 -14.11
N VAL A 291 -14.59 21.19 -13.70
CA VAL A 291 -16.02 20.87 -13.66
C VAL A 291 -16.77 21.77 -12.67
N LEU A 292 -16.20 22.03 -11.49
CA LEU A 292 -16.79 22.92 -10.49
C LEU A 292 -16.89 24.36 -11.00
N ILE A 293 -15.85 24.87 -11.66
CA ILE A 293 -15.88 26.21 -12.27
C ILE A 293 -16.96 26.28 -13.36
N ALA A 294 -17.05 25.27 -14.22
CA ALA A 294 -18.07 25.23 -15.27
C ALA A 294 -19.49 25.21 -14.68
N ALA A 295 -19.74 24.39 -13.65
CA ALA A 295 -21.02 24.33 -12.95
C ALA A 295 -21.38 25.67 -12.29
N ALA A 296 -20.40 26.34 -11.65
CA ALA A 296 -20.59 27.65 -11.04
C ALA A 296 -20.93 28.74 -12.08
N ILE A 297 -20.28 28.72 -13.25
CA ILE A 297 -20.59 29.65 -14.35
C ILE A 297 -22.03 29.43 -14.85
N ILE A 298 -22.43 28.18 -15.06
CA ILE A 298 -23.80 27.85 -15.51
C ILE A 298 -24.84 28.35 -14.52
N LEU A 299 -24.65 28.07 -13.22
CA LEU A 299 -25.51 28.60 -12.16
C LEU A 299 -25.54 30.13 -12.15
N GLY A 300 -24.38 30.78 -12.31
CA GLY A 300 -24.28 32.23 -12.41
C GLY A 300 -25.08 32.81 -13.58
N VAL A 301 -25.04 32.17 -14.74
CA VAL A 301 -25.83 32.57 -15.92
C VAL A 301 -27.33 32.41 -15.65
N VAL A 302 -27.76 31.29 -15.06
CA VAL A 302 -29.17 31.07 -14.71
C VAL A 302 -29.66 32.15 -13.75
N VAL A 303 -28.91 32.44 -12.70
CA VAL A 303 -29.24 33.49 -11.73
C VAL A 303 -29.29 34.87 -12.40
N ALA A 304 -28.34 35.20 -13.28
CA ALA A 304 -28.34 36.46 -14.00
C ALA A 304 -29.54 36.61 -14.93
N VAL A 305 -29.93 35.55 -15.64
CA VAL A 305 -31.12 35.55 -16.51
C VAL A 305 -32.39 35.73 -15.70
N LEU A 306 -32.55 34.98 -14.60
CA LEU A 306 -33.71 35.11 -13.72
C LEU A 306 -33.79 36.52 -13.11
N HIS A 307 -32.68 37.07 -12.65
CA HIS A 307 -32.63 38.43 -12.11
C HIS A 307 -32.97 39.49 -13.17
N TRP A 308 -32.57 39.26 -14.43
CA TRP A 308 -32.91 40.17 -15.52
C TRP A 308 -34.39 40.09 -15.91
N MET A 309 -34.99 38.90 -15.85
CA MET A 309 -36.42 38.71 -16.05
C MET A 309 -37.25 39.36 -14.93
N GLU A 310 -36.86 39.13 -13.67
CA GLU A 310 -37.48 39.75 -12.48
C GLU A 310 -37.43 41.28 -12.58
N LYS A 311 -36.24 41.85 -12.86
CA LYS A 311 -36.07 43.29 -13.02
C LYS A 311 -36.96 43.87 -14.14
N ARG A 312 -37.15 43.12 -15.23
CA ARG A 312 -38.00 43.55 -16.34
C ARG A 312 -39.48 43.54 -15.97
N GLU A 313 -39.93 42.57 -15.18
CA GLU A 313 -41.30 42.54 -14.66
C GLU A 313 -41.56 43.70 -13.69
N ASP A 314 -40.65 43.94 -12.74
CA ASP A 314 -40.73 45.08 -11.80
C ASP A 314 -40.82 46.43 -12.52
N GLU A 315 -40.02 46.63 -13.59
CA GLU A 315 -40.09 47.85 -14.39
C GLU A 315 -41.44 48.01 -15.11
N MET A 316 -42.05 46.91 -15.56
CA MET A 316 -43.37 46.94 -16.18
C MET A 316 -44.47 47.25 -15.16
N GLU A 317 -44.42 46.68 -13.96
CA GLU A 317 -45.37 46.99 -12.88
C GLU A 317 -45.26 48.43 -12.41
N ARG A 318 -44.02 48.94 -12.24
CA ARG A 318 -43.78 50.32 -11.84
C ARG A 318 -44.33 51.33 -12.86
N ARG A 319 -44.22 51.04 -14.16
CA ARG A 319 -44.83 51.86 -15.23
C ARG A 319 -46.36 51.83 -15.19
N LYS A 320 -46.98 50.66 -14.92
CA LYS A 320 -48.43 50.55 -14.75
C LYS A 320 -48.91 51.35 -13.53
N ALA A 321 -48.21 51.28 -12.40
CA ALA A 321 -48.55 52.03 -11.19
C ALA A 321 -48.47 53.55 -11.41
N LEU A 322 -47.45 54.04 -12.11
CA LEU A 322 -47.33 55.46 -12.48
C LEU A 322 -48.45 55.93 -13.41
N HIS A 323 -48.90 55.09 -14.33
CA HIS A 323 -50.05 55.40 -15.20
C HIS A 323 -51.37 55.47 -14.43
N ILE A 324 -51.57 54.63 -13.41
CA ILE A 324 -52.78 54.67 -12.57
C ILE A 324 -52.83 55.95 -11.74
N ILE A 325 -51.71 56.36 -11.14
CA ILE A 325 -51.64 57.59 -10.32
C ILE A 325 -51.91 58.86 -11.16
N ASN A 326 -51.46 58.89 -12.42
CA ASN A 326 -51.74 60.02 -13.31
C ASN A 326 -53.21 60.11 -13.77
N PHE A 327 -53.96 59.00 -13.75
CA PHE A 327 -55.39 59.00 -14.08
C PHE A 327 -56.27 59.34 -12.87
N ASP A 328 -55.80 59.10 -11.65
CA ASP A 328 -56.52 59.42 -10.40
C ASP A 328 -56.35 60.91 -9.98
N ALA A 329 -55.47 61.65 -10.67
CA ALA A 329 -55.16 63.06 -10.41
C ALA A 329 -55.86 64.05 -11.39
N LEU A 330 -56.76 63.56 -12.25
CA LEU A 330 -57.58 64.34 -13.21
C LEU A 330 -59.06 64.27 -12.84
#